data_AF-A0A7I5EDK0-F1
#
_entry.id   AF-A0A7I5EDK0-F1
#
_cell.length_a   1.000
_cell.length_b   1.000
_cell.length_c   1.000
_cell.angle_alpha   90.00
_cell.angle_beta   90.00
_cell.angle_gamma   90.00
#
_symmetry.space_group_name_H-M   'P 1'
#
loop_
_entity.id
_entity.type
_entity.pdbx_description
1 polymer ?
#
loop_
_entity_poly.entity_id
_entity_poly.type
_entity_poly.pdbx_seq_one_letter_code
_entity_poly.pdbx_strand_id
1 'polypeptide(L)'
;MLWLFVHAAICVSFLASALSTWFPKKLPALSRASFVGHLLLGICLFLAPGYFLGITVQGNFNTLHSFLQAYCAPFHLALAYFLLSPGGFPQEKPFVFGQAFCALLSLLTRLLTAWHLTEKSTRGLLISDKFILCAFLTEGSWLLCECIKLFTYQKTNQDEIDAMCKRTTLWLEGKGSFYLENAFYIDAAVSLMMAFTHFAFPQHILKIVITSEYALDSHHILWCRMFGCLSLLAALCSLSARYLPPHVQTHYLASRLLAQVMIFLLNVFGHWYLGIFSPNHISGFMISGFYMSFLFSAFYRASSQYKNLPLITIRQKAKAT
;
A
#
# COMPACT_ATOMS: atom_id res chain seq x y z
N MET A 1 26.82 -0.72 -5.64
CA MET A 1 26.87 0.30 -4.57
C MET A 1 25.72 1.31 -4.68
N LEU A 2 25.46 1.89 -5.86
CA LEU A 2 24.39 2.89 -6.08
C LEU A 2 22.99 2.47 -5.57
N TRP A 3 22.55 1.24 -5.86
CA TRP A 3 21.22 0.79 -5.43
C TRP A 3 21.08 0.56 -3.91
N LEU A 4 22.19 0.33 -3.19
CA LEU A 4 22.18 0.29 -1.73
C LEU A 4 21.94 1.68 -1.16
N PHE A 5 22.47 2.73 -1.80
CA PHE A 5 22.17 4.12 -1.45
C PHE A 5 20.68 4.44 -1.60
N VAL A 6 20.02 3.90 -2.62
CA VAL A 6 18.56 4.06 -2.79
C VAL A 6 17.79 3.43 -1.62
N HIS A 7 18.17 2.22 -1.17
CA HIS A 7 17.58 1.59 0.03
C HIS A 7 17.82 2.44 1.30
N ALA A 8 19.03 3.00 1.45
CA ALA A 8 19.34 3.89 2.56
C ALA A 8 18.52 5.19 2.52
N ALA A 9 18.28 5.78 1.34
CA ALA A 9 17.44 6.97 1.19
C ALA A 9 15.98 6.71 1.57
N ILE A 10 15.45 5.53 1.21
CA ILE A 10 14.11 5.08 1.65
C ILE A 10 14.07 4.97 3.17
N CYS A 11 15.07 4.31 3.78
CA CYS A 11 15.20 4.17 5.23
C CYS A 11 15.21 5.52 5.95
N VAL A 12 16.08 6.44 5.51
CA VAL A 12 16.19 7.79 6.08
C VAL A 12 14.87 8.54 6.00
N SER A 13 14.11 8.38 4.92
CA SER A 13 12.79 9.01 4.77
C SER A 13 11.78 8.53 5.82
N PHE A 14 11.76 7.22 6.09
CA PHE A 14 10.91 6.65 7.16
C PHE A 14 11.37 7.07 8.55
N LEU A 15 12.68 7.00 8.83
CA LEU A 15 13.24 7.40 10.12
C LEU A 15 13.06 8.91 10.39
N ALA A 16 13.17 9.76 9.37
CA ALA A 16 12.90 11.20 9.50
C ALA A 16 11.45 11.47 9.90
N SER A 17 10.49 10.73 9.33
CA SER A 17 9.08 10.82 9.72
C SER A 17 8.85 10.35 11.15
N ALA A 18 9.51 9.25 11.56
CA ALA A 18 9.48 8.78 12.95
C ALA A 18 10.03 9.83 13.92
N LEU A 19 11.16 10.45 13.59
CA LEU A 19 11.82 11.47 14.41
C LEU A 19 10.93 12.70 14.61
N SER A 20 10.22 13.13 13.56
CA SER A 20 9.26 14.24 13.66
C SER A 20 8.13 13.95 14.64
N THR A 21 7.81 12.68 14.86
CA THR A 21 6.74 12.26 15.77
C THR A 21 7.16 12.40 17.23
N TRP A 22 8.44 12.17 17.55
CA TRP A 22 9.00 12.46 18.88
C TRP A 22 9.23 13.95 19.12
N PHE A 23 9.56 14.70 18.05
CA PHE A 23 9.87 16.13 18.14
C PHE A 23 8.94 17.00 17.27
N PRO A 24 7.60 16.93 17.45
CA PRO A 24 6.63 17.53 16.52
C PRO A 24 6.74 19.05 16.43
N LYS A 25 7.15 19.71 17.53
CA LYS A 25 7.36 21.17 17.57
C LYS A 25 8.68 21.61 16.96
N LYS A 26 9.71 20.76 16.97
CA LYS A 26 11.07 21.12 16.48
C LYS A 26 11.27 20.74 15.02
N LEU A 27 10.66 19.64 14.57
CA LEU A 27 10.86 19.08 13.22
C LEU A 27 9.54 18.87 12.45
N PRO A 28 8.64 19.87 12.38
CA PRO A 28 7.31 19.69 11.77
C PRO A 28 7.38 19.36 10.27
N ALA A 29 8.40 19.84 9.56
CA ALA A 29 8.61 19.59 8.14
C ALA A 29 8.84 18.11 7.82
N LEU A 30 9.39 17.34 8.77
CA LEU A 30 9.72 15.93 8.58
C LEU A 30 8.51 15.01 8.78
N SER A 31 7.37 15.51 9.27
CA SER A 31 6.13 14.74 9.46
C SER A 31 5.65 14.02 8.20
N ARG A 32 5.95 14.59 7.03
CA ARG A 32 5.57 14.02 5.73
C ARG A 32 6.71 13.24 5.05
N ALA A 33 7.84 13.01 5.71
CA ALA A 33 8.96 12.31 5.07
C ALA A 33 8.62 10.86 4.67
N SER A 34 7.67 10.19 5.33
CA SER A 34 7.23 8.84 4.94
C SER A 34 6.57 8.80 3.56
N PHE A 35 5.98 9.91 3.09
CA PHE A 35 5.52 10.05 1.70
C PHE A 35 6.68 9.84 0.72
N VAL A 36 7.83 10.47 0.97
CA VAL A 36 9.02 10.35 0.12
C VAL A 36 9.53 8.91 0.14
N GLY A 37 9.55 8.26 1.30
CA GLY A 37 9.94 6.85 1.42
C GLY A 37 9.07 5.92 0.55
N HIS A 38 7.75 6.06 0.64
CA HIS A 38 6.82 5.29 -0.19
C HIS A 38 6.89 5.63 -1.68
N LEU A 39 7.05 6.91 -2.02
CA LEU A 39 7.19 7.35 -3.41
C LEU A 39 8.45 6.74 -4.04
N LEU A 40 9.60 6.87 -3.38
CA LEU A 40 10.86 6.32 -3.86
C LEU A 40 10.78 4.80 -4.01
N LEU A 41 10.24 4.10 -3.00
CA LEU A 41 10.05 2.65 -3.05
C LEU A 41 9.15 2.25 -4.22
N GLY A 42 7.99 2.90 -4.36
CA GLY A 42 7.05 2.66 -5.45
C GLY A 42 7.67 2.90 -6.83
N ILE A 43 8.38 4.00 -7.04
CA ILE A 43 9.07 4.31 -8.30
C ILE A 43 10.13 3.26 -8.62
N CYS A 44 10.94 2.85 -7.63
CA CYS A 44 11.99 1.86 -7.84
C CYS A 44 11.41 0.49 -8.21
N LEU A 45 10.34 0.08 -7.52
CA LEU A 45 9.63 -1.18 -7.83
C LEU A 45 8.95 -1.14 -9.20
N PHE A 46 8.50 0.03 -9.68
CA PHE A 46 7.80 0.16 -10.95
C PHE A 46 8.74 0.29 -12.15
N LEU A 47 9.73 1.19 -12.07
CA LEU A 47 10.58 1.57 -13.21
C LEU A 47 11.91 0.80 -13.27
N ALA A 48 12.42 0.35 -12.12
CA ALA A 48 13.73 -0.29 -12.04
C ALA A 48 13.75 -1.55 -11.14
N PRO A 49 12.73 -2.44 -11.19
CA PRO A 49 12.64 -3.57 -10.26
C PRO A 49 13.87 -4.47 -10.31
N GLY A 50 14.38 -4.78 -11.51
CA GLY A 50 15.56 -5.63 -11.68
C GLY A 50 16.85 -5.06 -11.11
N TYR A 51 17.01 -3.74 -11.10
CA TYR A 51 18.18 -3.12 -10.47
C TYR A 51 18.02 -2.97 -8.97
N PHE A 52 16.81 -2.61 -8.53
CA PHE A 52 16.48 -2.47 -7.13
C PHE A 52 16.64 -3.81 -6.40
N LEU A 53 16.18 -4.92 -7.00
CA LEU A 53 16.32 -6.24 -6.40
C LEU A 53 17.62 -6.95 -6.76
N GLY A 54 18.24 -6.65 -7.90
CA GLY A 54 19.45 -7.33 -8.37
C GLY A 54 20.60 -7.29 -7.38
N ILE A 55 20.65 -6.31 -6.47
CA ILE A 55 21.66 -6.27 -5.39
C ILE A 55 21.38 -7.23 -4.23
N THR A 56 20.16 -7.77 -4.12
CA THR A 56 19.69 -8.62 -3.03
C THR A 56 19.74 -10.10 -3.38
N VAL A 57 19.92 -10.45 -4.64
CA VAL A 57 19.88 -11.82 -5.15
C VAL A 57 21.12 -12.14 -5.99
N GLN A 58 21.46 -13.42 -6.12
CA GLN A 58 22.50 -13.92 -7.02
C GLN A 58 21.89 -14.94 -7.97
N GLY A 59 22.35 -14.94 -9.23
CA GLY A 59 21.86 -15.85 -10.28
C GLY A 59 21.17 -15.11 -11.42
N ASN A 60 20.49 -15.87 -12.29
CA ASN A 60 19.87 -15.33 -13.49
C ASN A 60 18.52 -14.66 -13.17
N PHE A 61 18.57 -13.35 -12.94
CA PHE A 61 17.39 -12.54 -12.71
C PHE A 61 16.65 -12.28 -14.03
N ASN A 62 15.53 -12.97 -14.23
CA ASN A 62 14.75 -12.89 -15.47
C ASN A 62 13.65 -11.80 -15.42
N THR A 63 13.02 -11.56 -16.58
CA THR A 63 11.94 -10.58 -16.75
C THR A 63 10.73 -10.85 -15.85
N LEU A 64 10.39 -12.11 -15.57
CA LEU A 64 9.25 -12.46 -14.73
C LEU A 64 9.45 -12.03 -13.26
N HIS A 65 10.68 -12.13 -12.73
CA HIS A 65 10.99 -11.62 -11.39
C HIS A 65 10.74 -10.11 -11.29
N SER A 66 11.29 -9.34 -12.25
CA SER A 66 11.04 -7.90 -12.37
C SER A 66 9.54 -7.59 -12.41
N PHE A 67 8.81 -8.34 -13.22
CA PHE A 67 7.40 -8.09 -13.47
C PHE A 67 6.53 -8.35 -12.23
N LEU A 68 6.71 -9.50 -11.55
CA LEU A 68 5.92 -9.80 -10.34
C LEU A 68 6.21 -8.80 -9.21
N GLN A 69 7.44 -8.31 -9.11
CA GLN A 69 7.81 -7.28 -8.15
C GLN A 69 7.11 -5.94 -8.43
N ALA A 70 6.90 -5.59 -9.70
CA ALA A 70 6.23 -4.34 -10.08
C ALA A 70 4.80 -4.24 -9.54
N TYR A 71 4.13 -5.37 -9.25
CA TYR A 71 2.80 -5.38 -8.60
C TYR A 71 2.79 -4.84 -7.17
N CYS A 72 3.94 -4.72 -6.52
CA CYS A 72 4.04 -4.06 -5.22
C CYS A 72 4.04 -2.53 -5.33
N ALA A 73 4.48 -1.98 -6.46
CA ALA A 73 4.60 -0.54 -6.66
C ALA A 73 3.27 0.25 -6.54
N PRO A 74 2.14 -0.21 -7.14
CA PRO A 74 0.86 0.47 -7.07
C PRO A 74 0.43 0.83 -5.64
N PHE A 75 0.65 -0.05 -4.67
CA PHE A 75 0.26 0.19 -3.29
C PHE A 75 1.10 1.28 -2.62
N HIS A 76 2.41 1.29 -2.86
CA HIS A 76 3.29 2.31 -2.31
C HIS A 76 3.05 3.68 -2.97
N LEU A 77 2.82 3.73 -4.28
CA LEU A 77 2.50 4.98 -4.99
C LEU A 77 1.13 5.53 -4.57
N ALA A 78 0.12 4.67 -4.43
CA ALA A 78 -1.18 5.06 -3.89
C ALA A 78 -1.09 5.54 -2.44
N LEU A 79 -0.33 4.84 -1.60
CA LEU A 79 -0.12 5.28 -0.22
C LEU A 79 0.59 6.64 -0.20
N ALA A 80 1.65 6.83 -0.99
CA ALA A 80 2.33 8.11 -1.14
C ALA A 80 1.34 9.22 -1.54
N TYR A 81 0.51 8.99 -2.55
CA TYR A 81 -0.55 9.94 -2.93
C TYR A 81 -1.51 10.24 -1.76
N PHE A 82 -1.94 9.21 -1.02
CA PHE A 82 -2.84 9.39 0.13
C PHE A 82 -2.19 10.20 1.26
N LEU A 83 -0.89 10.00 1.51
CA LEU A 83 -0.09 10.74 2.50
C LEU A 83 0.03 12.24 2.18
N LEU A 84 -0.18 12.65 0.92
CA LEU A 84 -0.23 14.06 0.50
C LEU A 84 -1.57 14.75 0.74
N SER A 85 -2.55 14.08 1.36
CA SER A 85 -3.90 14.64 1.55
C SER A 85 -3.88 16.08 2.07
N PRO A 86 -4.57 17.03 1.40
CA PRO A 86 -4.58 18.44 1.77
C PRO A 86 -5.26 18.71 3.12
N GLY A 87 -6.07 17.77 3.63
CA GLY A 87 -6.70 17.84 4.95
C GLY A 87 -5.76 17.62 6.13
N GLY A 88 -4.47 17.39 5.86
CA GLY A 88 -3.55 16.81 6.83
C GLY A 88 -3.67 15.29 6.81
N PHE A 89 -2.54 14.61 7.04
CA PHE A 89 -2.50 13.17 7.10
C PHE A 89 -3.48 12.69 8.18
N PRO A 90 -4.46 11.81 7.87
CA PRO A 90 -5.21 11.15 8.91
C PRO A 90 -4.23 10.21 9.61
N GLN A 91 -3.55 10.71 10.64
CA GLN A 91 -2.86 9.92 11.67
C GLN A 91 -3.88 9.07 12.46
N GLU A 92 -5.05 8.75 11.90
CA GLU A 92 -6.06 7.97 12.57
C GLU A 92 -5.46 6.60 12.88
N LYS A 93 -5.50 6.25 14.17
CA LYS A 93 -4.89 5.05 14.73
C LYS A 93 -5.13 3.78 13.89
N PRO A 94 -6.34 3.52 13.34
CA PRO A 94 -6.58 2.35 12.50
C PRO A 94 -5.78 2.33 11.19
N PHE A 95 -5.52 3.48 10.57
CA PHE A 95 -4.72 3.59 9.35
C PHE A 95 -3.24 3.35 9.63
N VAL A 96 -2.73 3.93 10.72
CA VAL A 96 -1.36 3.70 11.17
C VAL A 96 -1.16 2.23 11.54
N PHE A 97 -2.12 1.63 12.24
CA PHE A 97 -2.12 0.20 12.54
C PHE A 97 -2.10 -0.66 11.27
N GLY A 98 -2.96 -0.35 10.28
CA GLY A 98 -2.99 -1.08 9.01
C GLY A 98 -1.64 -1.03 8.27
N GLN A 99 -0.97 0.13 8.27
CA GLN A 99 0.36 0.29 7.70
C GLN A 99 1.43 -0.49 8.49
N ALA A 100 1.45 -0.37 9.82
CA ALA A 100 2.38 -1.12 10.67
C ALA A 100 2.21 -2.64 10.50
N PHE A 101 0.97 -3.12 10.48
CA PHE A 101 0.67 -4.54 10.32
C PHE A 101 1.09 -5.05 8.93
N CYS A 102 0.81 -4.29 7.88
CA CYS A 102 1.27 -4.62 6.53
C CYS A 102 2.80 -4.63 6.42
N ALA A 103 3.48 -3.64 7.00
CA ALA A 103 4.94 -3.57 7.02
C ALA A 103 5.55 -4.77 7.74
N LEU A 104 4.94 -5.17 8.88
CA LEU A 104 5.33 -6.36 9.63
C LEU A 104 5.19 -7.63 8.78
N LEU A 105 4.03 -7.87 8.17
CA LEU A 105 3.81 -9.06 7.34
C LEU A 105 4.73 -9.07 6.10
N SER A 106 4.99 -7.90 5.53
CA SER A 106 5.92 -7.74 4.40
C SER A 106 7.35 -8.12 4.80
N LEU A 107 7.83 -7.60 5.93
CA LEU A 107 9.14 -7.95 6.49
C LEU A 107 9.22 -9.44 6.82
N LEU A 108 8.24 -9.99 7.54
CA LEU A 108 8.18 -11.42 7.88
C LEU A 108 8.19 -12.28 6.63
N THR A 109 7.46 -11.92 5.58
CA THR A 109 7.42 -12.65 4.31
C THR A 109 8.80 -12.70 3.64
N ARG A 110 9.55 -11.59 3.65
CA ARG A 110 10.94 -11.54 3.16
C ARG A 110 11.88 -12.36 4.05
N LEU A 111 11.79 -12.25 5.37
CA LEU A 111 12.66 -12.96 6.31
C LEU A 111 12.42 -14.47 6.30
N LEU A 112 11.17 -14.92 6.26
CA LEU A 112 10.81 -16.33 6.14
C LEU A 112 11.28 -16.91 4.80
N THR A 113 11.20 -16.11 3.73
CA THR A 113 11.74 -16.54 2.43
C THR A 113 13.25 -16.65 2.48
N ALA A 114 13.95 -15.68 3.08
CA ALA A 114 15.40 -15.75 3.26
C ALA A 114 15.80 -17.01 4.04
N TRP A 115 15.15 -17.27 5.17
CA TRP A 115 15.36 -18.47 5.97
C TRP A 115 15.11 -19.76 5.17
N HIS A 116 14.00 -19.82 4.44
CA HIS A 116 13.67 -20.98 3.60
C HIS A 116 14.70 -21.23 2.50
N LEU A 117 15.17 -20.16 1.84
CA LEU A 117 16.18 -20.22 0.79
C LEU A 117 17.56 -20.60 1.31
N THR A 118 17.89 -20.24 2.55
CA THR A 118 19.16 -20.64 3.18
C THR A 118 19.16 -22.10 3.64
N GLU A 119 18.03 -22.61 4.14
CA GLU A 119 17.97 -23.97 4.69
C GLU A 119 17.71 -25.04 3.63
N LYS A 120 16.95 -24.71 2.59
CA LYS A 120 16.59 -25.67 1.55
C LYS A 120 17.37 -25.39 0.29
N SER A 121 17.98 -26.44 -0.27
CA SER A 121 18.45 -26.44 -1.66
C SER A 121 17.25 -26.18 -2.56
N THR A 122 17.10 -24.92 -2.95
CA THR A 122 15.98 -24.44 -3.74
C THR A 122 16.49 -24.04 -5.10
N ARG A 123 15.76 -24.46 -6.13
CA ARG A 123 16.01 -24.04 -7.52
C ARG A 123 15.70 -22.54 -7.63
N GLY A 124 16.55 -21.79 -8.31
CA GLY A 124 16.31 -20.38 -8.62
C GLY A 124 17.40 -19.44 -8.11
N LEU A 125 17.02 -18.20 -7.82
CA LEU A 125 17.92 -17.19 -7.29
C LEU A 125 18.36 -17.51 -5.85
N LEU A 126 19.65 -17.33 -5.56
CA LEU A 126 20.20 -17.35 -4.21
C LEU A 126 20.03 -15.98 -3.57
N ILE A 127 19.92 -15.91 -2.24
CA ILE A 127 19.99 -14.63 -1.53
C ILE A 127 21.43 -14.14 -1.49
N SER A 128 21.64 -12.84 -1.67
CA SER A 128 22.94 -12.21 -1.43
C SER A 128 23.11 -11.82 0.04
N ASP A 129 24.34 -11.51 0.45
CA ASP A 129 24.66 -10.97 1.79
C ASP A 129 23.90 -9.66 2.11
N LYS A 130 23.40 -8.96 1.09
CA LYS A 130 22.68 -7.70 1.24
C LYS A 130 21.17 -7.88 1.37
N PHE A 131 20.63 -9.09 1.19
CA PHE A 131 19.19 -9.33 1.18
C PHE A 131 18.53 -8.86 2.48
N ILE A 132 19.05 -9.34 3.62
CA ILE A 132 18.51 -9.03 4.95
C ILE A 132 18.65 -7.54 5.23
N LEU A 133 19.82 -6.96 4.98
CA LEU A 133 20.05 -5.52 5.15
C LEU A 133 19.04 -4.70 4.35
N CYS A 134 18.86 -5.01 3.07
CA CYS A 134 17.92 -4.29 2.20
C CYS A 134 16.48 -4.43 2.69
N ALA A 135 16.05 -5.62 3.14
CA ALA A 135 14.73 -5.83 3.72
C ALA A 135 14.49 -4.97 4.98
N PHE A 136 15.50 -4.82 5.85
CA PHE A 136 15.40 -3.93 7.00
C PHE A 136 15.41 -2.45 6.61
N LEU A 137 16.21 -2.05 5.62
CA LEU A 137 16.25 -0.68 5.13
C LEU A 137 14.92 -0.24 4.50
N THR A 138 14.14 -1.16 3.91
CA THR A 138 12.83 -0.87 3.32
C THR A 138 11.67 -1.18 4.27
N GLU A 139 11.33 -2.44 4.48
CA GLU A 139 10.14 -2.84 5.25
C GLU A 139 10.38 -2.69 6.76
N GLY A 140 11.60 -2.93 7.24
CA GLY A 140 11.94 -2.75 8.66
C GLY A 140 11.87 -1.29 9.12
N SER A 141 12.38 -0.37 8.32
CA SER A 141 12.31 1.07 8.61
C SER A 141 10.89 1.61 8.47
N TRP A 142 10.11 1.12 7.50
CA TRP A 142 8.68 1.40 7.39
C TRP A 142 7.92 0.92 8.64
N LEU A 143 8.12 -0.33 9.06
CA LEU A 143 7.52 -0.88 10.27
C LEU A 143 7.85 -0.05 11.50
N LEU A 144 9.12 0.28 11.70
CA LEU A 144 9.56 1.09 12.83
C LEU A 144 8.89 2.47 12.84
N CYS A 145 8.81 3.12 11.68
CA CYS A 145 8.15 4.41 11.52
C CYS A 145 6.68 4.36 11.97
N GLU A 146 5.92 3.38 11.48
CA GLU A 146 4.50 3.27 11.78
C GLU A 146 4.24 2.79 13.22
N CYS A 147 5.10 1.91 13.77
CA CYS A 147 5.05 1.55 15.19
C CYS A 147 5.28 2.77 16.09
N ILE A 148 6.28 3.61 15.80
CA ILE A 148 6.52 4.83 16.56
C ILE A 148 5.28 5.72 16.51
N LYS A 149 4.75 6.01 15.32
CA LYS A 149 3.50 6.78 15.16
C LYS A 149 2.35 6.20 15.97
N LEU A 150 2.17 4.87 15.93
CA LEU A 150 1.10 4.17 16.64
C LEU A 150 1.21 4.32 18.17
N PHE A 151 2.42 4.18 18.73
CA PHE A 151 2.65 4.27 20.18
C PHE A 151 2.64 5.70 20.71
N THR A 152 3.02 6.67 19.88
CA THR A 152 2.98 8.10 20.23
C THR A 152 1.64 8.77 19.93
N TYR A 153 0.72 8.07 19.26
CA TYR A 153 -0.59 8.61 18.91
C TYR A 153 -1.38 8.96 20.17
N GLN A 154 -1.76 10.23 20.30
CA GLN A 154 -2.61 10.72 21.37
C GLN A 154 -3.90 11.27 20.78
N LYS A 155 -5.03 10.70 21.19
CA LYS A 155 -6.37 11.19 20.91
C LYS A 155 -7.06 11.44 22.23
N THR A 156 -7.61 12.63 22.42
CA THR A 156 -8.36 12.95 23.63
C THR A 156 -9.80 12.44 23.50
N ASN A 157 -10.49 12.27 24.63
CA ASN A 157 -11.91 11.95 24.61
C ASN A 157 -12.72 13.03 23.88
N GLN A 158 -12.29 14.29 23.97
CA GLN A 158 -12.94 15.40 23.26
C GLN A 158 -12.80 15.26 21.74
N ASP A 159 -11.64 14.85 21.23
CA ASP A 159 -11.44 14.64 19.79
C ASP A 159 -12.36 13.53 19.24
N GLU A 160 -12.60 12.49 20.04
CA GLU A 160 -13.52 11.40 19.68
C GLU A 160 -14.98 11.88 19.68
N ILE A 161 -15.40 12.63 20.70
CA ILE A 161 -16.73 13.22 20.79
C ILE A 161 -16.97 14.16 19.59
N ASP A 162 -16.01 15.04 19.29
CA ASP A 162 -16.11 15.98 18.17
C ASP A 162 -16.20 15.25 16.82
N ALA A 163 -15.46 14.15 16.64
CA ALA A 163 -15.55 13.33 15.44
C ALA A 163 -16.92 12.65 15.29
N MET A 164 -17.47 12.10 16.38
CA MET A 164 -18.81 11.52 16.41
C MET A 164 -19.88 12.57 16.11
N CYS A 165 -19.82 13.74 16.76
CA CYS A 165 -20.75 14.84 16.52
C CYS A 165 -20.72 15.29 15.05
N LYS A 166 -19.54 15.51 14.47
CA LYS A 166 -19.41 15.88 13.05
C LYS A 166 -20.02 14.84 12.12
N ARG A 167 -19.80 13.55 12.39
CA ARG A 167 -20.39 12.47 11.60
C ARG A 167 -21.91 12.47 11.72
N THR A 168 -22.45 12.57 12.92
CA THR A 168 -23.90 12.66 13.16
C THR A 168 -24.52 13.86 12.46
N THR A 169 -23.89 15.03 12.51
CA THR A 169 -24.34 16.23 11.80
C THR A 169 -24.40 16.00 10.28
N LEU A 170 -23.39 15.36 9.68
CA LEU A 170 -23.41 15.02 8.25
C LEU A 170 -24.61 14.14 7.89
N TRP A 171 -25.00 13.21 8.76
CA TRP A 171 -26.18 12.38 8.57
C TRP A 171 -27.49 13.15 8.72
N LEU A 172 -27.60 14.00 9.74
CA LEU A 172 -28.78 14.85 9.96
C LEU A 172 -29.00 15.83 8.80
N GLU A 173 -27.92 16.34 8.21
CA GLU A 173 -27.97 17.25 7.06
C GLU A 173 -28.17 16.52 5.72
N GLY A 174 -28.39 15.19 5.71
CA GLY A 174 -28.57 14.40 4.49
C GLY A 174 -27.31 14.31 3.61
N LYS A 175 -26.15 14.69 4.15
CA LYS A 175 -24.86 14.68 3.44
C LYS A 175 -24.10 13.37 3.60
N GLY A 176 -24.51 12.49 4.54
CA GLY A 176 -24.00 11.12 4.68
C GLY A 176 -24.34 10.21 3.49
N SER A 177 -23.63 9.09 3.34
CA SER A 177 -23.82 8.17 2.21
C SER A 177 -23.67 6.71 2.64
N PHE A 178 -24.78 5.98 2.78
CA PHE A 178 -24.72 4.53 3.00
C PHE A 178 -24.09 3.78 1.82
N TYR A 179 -24.27 4.30 0.61
CA TYR A 179 -23.60 3.77 -0.58
C TYR A 179 -22.07 3.81 -0.43
N LEU A 180 -21.52 4.92 0.06
CA LEU A 180 -20.08 5.07 0.22
C LEU A 180 -19.51 4.15 1.30
N GLU A 181 -20.23 3.98 2.42
CA GLU A 181 -19.85 3.00 3.44
C GLU A 181 -19.84 1.58 2.87
N ASN A 182 -20.88 1.20 2.12
CA ASN A 182 -20.96 -0.07 1.42
C ASN A 182 -19.85 -0.24 0.39
N ALA A 183 -19.48 0.83 -0.32
CA ALA A 183 -18.37 0.79 -1.25
C ALA A 183 -17.03 0.50 -0.55
N PHE A 184 -16.80 1.07 0.63
CA PHE A 184 -15.61 0.75 1.43
C PHE A 184 -15.62 -0.68 1.96
N TYR A 185 -16.78 -1.22 2.35
CA TYR A 185 -16.89 -2.63 2.73
C TYR A 185 -16.60 -3.57 1.56
N ILE A 186 -17.12 -3.27 0.37
CA ILE A 186 -16.86 -4.05 -0.84
C ILE A 186 -15.37 -3.97 -1.20
N ASP A 187 -14.76 -2.78 -1.15
CA ASP A 187 -13.33 -2.60 -1.40
C ASP A 187 -12.48 -3.42 -0.42
N ALA A 188 -12.87 -3.42 0.86
CA ALA A 188 -12.23 -4.20 1.89
C ALA A 188 -12.37 -5.71 1.64
N ALA A 189 -13.57 -6.18 1.31
CA ALA A 189 -13.85 -7.59 1.05
C ALA A 189 -13.06 -8.12 -0.16
N VAL A 190 -13.04 -7.38 -1.27
CA VAL A 190 -12.27 -7.74 -2.46
C VAL A 190 -10.76 -7.75 -2.14
N SER A 191 -10.26 -6.71 -1.48
CA SER A 191 -8.84 -6.62 -1.09
C SER A 191 -8.42 -7.74 -0.13
N LEU A 192 -9.29 -8.11 0.81
CA LEU A 192 -9.05 -9.20 1.74
C LEU A 192 -9.06 -10.57 1.05
N MET A 193 -9.97 -10.77 0.09
CA MET A 193 -10.00 -11.98 -0.74
C MET A 193 -8.73 -12.10 -1.59
N MET A 194 -8.25 -11.00 -2.17
CA MET A 194 -6.96 -10.96 -2.87
C MET A 194 -5.81 -11.28 -1.92
N ALA A 195 -5.78 -10.70 -0.72
CA ALA A 195 -4.76 -10.99 0.28
C ALA A 195 -4.73 -12.48 0.65
N PHE A 196 -5.86 -13.06 1.04
CA PHE A 196 -5.93 -14.46 1.48
C PHE A 196 -5.57 -15.45 0.36
N THR A 197 -6.06 -15.24 -0.86
CA THR A 197 -5.75 -16.11 -1.98
C THR A 197 -4.25 -16.11 -2.31
N HIS A 198 -3.61 -14.94 -2.32
CA HIS A 198 -2.19 -14.79 -2.62
C HIS A 198 -1.27 -15.27 -1.49
N PHE A 199 -1.71 -15.19 -0.23
CA PHE A 199 -0.98 -15.76 0.89
C PHE A 199 -1.05 -17.29 0.94
N ALA A 200 -2.27 -17.83 0.82
CA ALA A 200 -2.53 -19.26 1.00
C ALA A 200 -2.10 -20.08 -0.22
N PHE A 201 -2.31 -19.55 -1.44
CA PHE A 201 -2.15 -20.33 -2.68
C PHE A 201 -1.24 -19.67 -3.75
N PRO A 202 -0.11 -19.04 -3.40
CA PRO A 202 0.71 -18.31 -4.37
C PRO A 202 1.24 -19.21 -5.49
N GLN A 203 1.65 -20.44 -5.18
CA GLN A 203 2.13 -21.40 -6.18
C GLN A 203 1.05 -21.80 -7.19
N HIS A 204 -0.18 -22.03 -6.71
CA HIS A 204 -1.30 -22.42 -7.56
C HIS A 204 -1.70 -21.27 -8.47
N ILE A 205 -1.78 -20.05 -7.92
CA ILE A 205 -2.05 -18.83 -8.70
C ILE A 205 -1.02 -18.70 -9.82
N LEU A 206 0.28 -18.71 -9.49
CA LEU A 206 1.35 -18.52 -10.46
C LEU A 206 1.34 -19.62 -11.55
N LYS A 207 1.15 -20.89 -11.18
CA LYS A 207 1.08 -21.99 -12.15
C LYS A 207 -0.11 -21.89 -13.11
N ILE A 208 -1.23 -21.32 -12.64
CA ILE A 208 -2.41 -21.13 -13.48
C ILE A 208 -2.21 -19.95 -14.42
N VAL A 209 -1.69 -18.83 -13.92
CA VAL A 209 -1.67 -17.55 -14.65
C VAL A 209 -0.43 -17.31 -15.50
N ILE A 210 0.72 -17.88 -15.15
CA ILE A 210 1.98 -17.71 -15.90
C ILE A 210 2.15 -18.84 -16.91
N THR A 211 2.72 -18.56 -18.08
CA THR A 211 3.03 -19.60 -19.08
C THR A 211 4.02 -20.63 -18.53
N SER A 212 3.90 -21.88 -18.97
CA SER A 212 4.78 -22.98 -18.54
C SER A 212 6.22 -22.85 -19.01
N GLU A 213 6.51 -21.90 -19.89
CA GLU A 213 7.87 -21.58 -20.37
C GLU A 213 8.74 -21.01 -19.25
N TYR A 214 8.14 -20.34 -18.27
CA TYR A 214 8.85 -19.83 -17.10
C TYR A 214 8.96 -20.90 -16.02
N ALA A 215 10.20 -21.25 -15.66
CA ALA A 215 10.48 -22.04 -14.48
C ALA A 215 10.25 -21.18 -13.22
N LEU A 216 9.11 -21.39 -12.56
CA LEU A 216 8.77 -20.73 -11.30
C LEU A 216 9.74 -21.16 -10.18
N ASP A 217 10.09 -20.20 -9.33
CA ASP A 217 10.97 -20.40 -8.18
C ASP A 217 10.44 -19.73 -6.91
N SER A 218 11.18 -19.88 -5.81
CA SER A 218 10.86 -19.32 -4.50
C SER A 218 10.73 -17.80 -4.49
N HIS A 219 11.45 -17.07 -5.35
CA HIS A 219 11.36 -15.60 -5.42
C HIS A 219 10.08 -15.16 -6.11
N HIS A 220 9.61 -15.89 -7.13
CA HIS A 220 8.29 -15.64 -7.71
C HIS A 220 7.17 -15.81 -6.67
N ILE A 221 7.26 -16.86 -5.86
CA ILE A 221 6.31 -17.15 -4.78
C ILE A 221 6.35 -16.05 -3.71
N LEU A 222 7.54 -15.57 -3.35
CA LEU A 222 7.72 -14.44 -2.44
C LEU A 222 6.97 -13.21 -2.93
N TRP A 223 7.18 -12.79 -4.19
CA TRP A 223 6.54 -11.58 -4.72
C TRP A 223 5.03 -11.71 -4.86
N CYS A 224 4.54 -12.90 -5.19
CA CYS A 224 3.11 -13.20 -5.15
C CYS A 224 2.52 -13.01 -3.75
N ARG A 225 3.21 -13.49 -2.70
CA ARG A 225 2.80 -13.25 -1.30
C ARG A 225 2.90 -11.78 -0.91
N MET A 226 3.95 -11.08 -1.33
CA MET A 226 4.12 -9.64 -1.05
C MET A 226 2.99 -8.80 -1.63
N PHE A 227 2.50 -9.13 -2.83
CA PHE A 227 1.29 -8.53 -3.38
C PHE A 227 0.06 -8.79 -2.48
N GLY A 228 -0.05 -10.01 -1.93
CA GLY A 228 -1.06 -10.35 -0.92
C GLY A 228 -0.94 -9.52 0.36
N CYS A 229 0.28 -9.34 0.90
CA CYS A 229 0.55 -8.47 2.06
C CYS A 229 0.02 -7.05 1.81
N LEU A 230 0.34 -6.47 0.66
CA LEU A 230 -0.04 -5.10 0.32
C LEU A 230 -1.54 -4.98 0.01
N SER A 231 -2.18 -6.03 -0.47
CA SER A 231 -3.64 -6.09 -0.59
C SER A 231 -4.32 -6.05 0.78
N LEU A 232 -3.69 -6.59 1.82
CA LEU A 232 -4.23 -6.50 3.18
C LEU A 232 -4.24 -5.07 3.72
N LEU A 233 -3.25 -4.24 3.36
CA LEU A 233 -3.25 -2.81 3.71
C LEU A 233 -4.51 -2.14 3.20
N ALA A 234 -4.85 -2.37 1.93
CA ALA A 234 -6.07 -1.84 1.34
C ALA A 234 -7.32 -2.29 2.12
N ALA A 235 -7.38 -3.58 2.49
CA ALA A 235 -8.51 -4.10 3.25
C ALA A 235 -8.69 -3.39 4.61
N LEU A 236 -7.62 -3.28 5.40
CA LEU A 236 -7.66 -2.68 6.73
C LEU A 236 -7.95 -1.17 6.68
N CYS A 237 -7.35 -0.47 5.73
CA CYS A 237 -7.58 0.95 5.53
C CYS A 237 -9.01 1.23 5.06
N SER A 238 -9.59 0.41 4.17
CA SER A 238 -10.96 0.60 3.69
C SER A 238 -12.00 0.38 4.79
N LEU A 239 -11.80 -0.60 5.67
CA LEU A 239 -12.67 -0.78 6.86
C LEU A 239 -12.70 0.47 7.76
N SER A 240 -11.60 1.22 7.79
CA SER A 240 -11.42 2.41 8.61
C SER A 240 -11.84 3.69 7.88
N ALA A 241 -11.77 3.71 6.55
CA ALA A 241 -12.02 4.88 5.71
C ALA A 241 -13.42 5.47 5.91
N ARG A 242 -14.42 4.63 6.19
CA ARG A 242 -15.80 5.06 6.44
C ARG A 242 -15.95 6.05 7.62
N TYR A 243 -14.98 6.06 8.54
CA TYR A 243 -14.99 6.95 9.70
C TYR A 243 -14.28 8.28 9.44
N LEU A 244 -13.63 8.43 8.29
CA LEU A 244 -12.90 9.65 7.95
C LEU A 244 -13.82 10.78 7.50
N PRO A 245 -13.35 12.04 7.56
CA PRO A 245 -14.07 13.16 6.96
C PRO A 245 -14.27 12.96 5.44
N PRO A 246 -15.38 13.46 4.86
CA PRO A 246 -15.72 13.28 3.44
C PRO A 246 -14.62 13.59 2.42
N HIS A 247 -13.86 14.67 2.65
CA HIS A 247 -12.76 15.05 1.76
C HIS A 247 -11.62 14.02 1.79
N VAL A 248 -11.32 13.46 2.97
CA VAL A 248 -10.30 12.42 3.13
C VAL A 248 -10.79 11.09 2.57
N GLN A 249 -12.08 10.77 2.72
CA GLN A 249 -12.70 9.59 2.08
C GLN A 249 -12.56 9.63 0.56
N THR A 250 -12.80 10.79 -0.05
CA THR A 250 -12.65 10.99 -1.49
C THR A 250 -11.19 10.85 -1.92
N HIS A 251 -10.26 11.44 -1.15
CA HIS A 251 -8.82 11.31 -1.40
C HIS A 251 -8.32 9.87 -1.25
N TYR A 252 -8.87 9.12 -0.28
CA TYR A 252 -8.60 7.70 -0.11
C TYR A 252 -9.14 6.87 -1.28
N LEU A 253 -10.35 7.12 -1.75
CA LEU A 253 -10.87 6.46 -2.96
C LEU A 253 -10.01 6.75 -4.19
N ALA A 254 -9.54 7.99 -4.36
CA ALA A 254 -8.62 8.33 -5.44
C ALA A 254 -7.31 7.52 -5.33
N SER A 255 -6.78 7.31 -4.12
CA SER A 255 -5.58 6.49 -3.92
C SER A 255 -5.84 5.01 -4.26
N ARG A 256 -6.98 4.44 -3.84
CA ARG A 256 -7.39 3.08 -4.22
C ARG A 256 -7.55 2.92 -5.73
N LEU A 257 -8.19 3.89 -6.37
CA LEU A 257 -8.36 3.93 -7.81
C LEU A 257 -7.01 3.99 -8.53
N LEU A 258 -6.08 4.84 -8.06
CA LEU A 258 -4.71 4.91 -8.61
C LEU A 258 -4.01 3.55 -8.53
N ALA A 259 -4.05 2.87 -7.37
CA ALA A 259 -3.45 1.55 -7.23
C ALA A 259 -4.06 0.55 -8.23
N GLN A 260 -5.39 0.48 -8.33
CA GLN A 260 -6.05 -0.50 -9.16
C GLN A 260 -5.87 -0.22 -10.67
N VAL A 261 -5.85 1.04 -11.09
CA VAL A 261 -5.52 1.42 -12.48
C VAL A 261 -4.10 0.97 -12.82
N MET A 262 -3.12 1.18 -11.93
CA MET A 262 -1.76 0.71 -12.18
C MET A 262 -1.65 -0.82 -12.23
N ILE A 263 -2.36 -1.54 -11.35
CA ILE A 263 -2.45 -3.02 -11.40
C ILE A 263 -3.05 -3.47 -12.74
N PHE A 264 -4.11 -2.83 -13.19
CA PHE A 264 -4.74 -3.12 -14.48
C PHE A 264 -3.75 -2.88 -15.64
N LEU A 265 -3.03 -1.76 -15.64
CA LEU A 265 -1.99 -1.47 -16.63
C LEU A 265 -0.84 -2.49 -16.60
N LEU A 266 -0.45 -2.99 -15.42
CA LEU A 266 0.54 -4.07 -15.32
C LEU A 266 0.02 -5.37 -15.94
N ASN A 267 -1.27 -5.69 -15.76
CA ASN A 267 -1.86 -6.85 -16.45
C ASN A 267 -1.85 -6.67 -17.97
N VAL A 268 -2.22 -5.48 -18.47
CA VAL A 268 -2.14 -5.14 -19.91
C VAL A 268 -0.70 -5.33 -20.42
N PHE A 269 0.27 -4.74 -19.72
CA PHE A 269 1.68 -4.82 -20.10
C PHE A 269 2.19 -6.27 -20.09
N GLY A 270 1.88 -7.04 -19.04
CA GLY A 270 2.25 -8.45 -18.95
C GLY A 270 1.67 -9.31 -20.06
N HIS A 271 0.42 -9.03 -20.46
CA HIS A 271 -0.25 -9.81 -21.49
C HIS A 271 0.24 -9.47 -22.90
N TRP A 272 0.17 -8.20 -23.30
CA TRP A 272 0.40 -7.79 -24.69
C TRP A 272 1.86 -7.48 -25.00
N TYR A 273 2.64 -6.99 -24.04
CA TYR A 273 4.03 -6.62 -24.28
C TYR A 273 5.01 -7.73 -23.89
N LEU A 274 4.83 -8.33 -22.72
CA LEU A 274 5.75 -9.37 -22.22
C LEU A 274 5.36 -10.80 -22.62
N GLY A 275 4.09 -11.08 -22.93
CA GLY A 275 3.63 -12.43 -23.29
C GLY A 275 3.79 -13.47 -22.17
N ILE A 276 3.86 -13.05 -20.91
CA ILE A 276 4.20 -13.92 -19.76
C ILE A 276 3.00 -14.67 -19.19
N PHE A 277 1.78 -14.25 -19.56
CA PHE A 277 0.56 -14.85 -19.04
C PHE A 277 0.07 -16.01 -19.90
N SER A 278 -0.43 -17.04 -19.24
CA SER A 278 -1.21 -18.09 -19.87
C SER A 278 -2.61 -17.56 -20.27
N PRO A 279 -3.34 -18.28 -21.13
CA PRO A 279 -4.72 -17.94 -21.45
C PRO A 279 -5.63 -17.85 -20.23
N ASN A 280 -5.34 -18.60 -19.16
CA ASN A 280 -6.17 -18.62 -17.94
C ASN A 280 -6.11 -17.30 -17.15
N HIS A 281 -5.12 -16.43 -17.40
CA HIS A 281 -5.05 -15.14 -16.72
C HIS A 281 -6.22 -14.20 -17.09
N ILE A 282 -6.96 -14.48 -18.17
CA ILE A 282 -8.06 -13.62 -18.64
C ILE A 282 -9.12 -13.41 -17.56
N SER A 283 -9.39 -14.43 -16.73
CA SER A 283 -10.31 -14.32 -15.59
C SER A 283 -9.81 -13.30 -14.56
N GLY A 284 -8.52 -13.35 -14.22
CA GLY A 284 -7.90 -12.36 -13.32
C GLY A 284 -7.88 -10.96 -13.92
N PHE A 285 -7.64 -10.85 -15.22
CA PHE A 285 -7.71 -9.58 -15.97
C PHE A 285 -9.12 -8.96 -15.92
N MET A 286 -10.16 -9.76 -16.18
CA MET A 286 -11.55 -9.31 -16.10
C MET A 286 -11.93 -8.88 -14.68
N ILE A 287 -11.55 -9.65 -13.64
CA ILE A 287 -11.76 -9.28 -12.24
C ILE A 287 -11.10 -7.92 -11.93
N SER A 288 -9.86 -7.72 -12.40
CA SER A 288 -9.14 -6.45 -12.23
C SER A 288 -9.87 -5.28 -12.91
N GLY A 289 -10.40 -5.49 -14.12
CA GLY A 289 -11.17 -4.48 -14.87
C GLY A 289 -12.52 -4.13 -14.22
N PHE A 290 -13.27 -5.13 -13.74
CA PHE A 290 -14.51 -4.89 -12.99
C PHE A 290 -14.25 -4.15 -11.68
N TYR A 291 -13.20 -4.53 -10.96
CA TYR A 291 -12.82 -3.86 -9.72
C TYR A 291 -12.38 -2.41 -9.95
N MET A 292 -11.62 -2.15 -11.02
CA MET A 292 -11.28 -0.79 -11.45
C MET A 292 -12.54 0.03 -11.75
N SER A 293 -13.50 -0.54 -12.49
CA SER A 293 -14.76 0.12 -12.84
C SER A 293 -15.62 0.43 -11.62
N PHE A 294 -15.66 -0.49 -10.65
CA PHE A 294 -16.30 -0.28 -9.35
C PHE A 294 -15.68 0.90 -8.61
N LEU A 295 -14.35 0.97 -8.51
CA LEU A 295 -13.64 2.07 -7.85
C LEU A 295 -13.86 3.41 -8.55
N PHE A 296 -13.89 3.43 -9.89
CA PHE A 296 -14.28 4.62 -10.65
C PHE A 296 -15.67 5.11 -10.27
N SER A 297 -16.67 4.22 -10.27
CA SER A 297 -18.05 4.56 -9.88
C SER A 297 -18.12 5.11 -8.46
N ALA A 298 -17.44 4.46 -7.50
CA ALA A 298 -17.39 4.91 -6.12
C ALA A 298 -16.74 6.30 -5.98
N PHE A 299 -15.61 6.52 -6.65
CA PHE A 299 -14.89 7.80 -6.65
C PHE A 299 -15.72 8.94 -7.25
N TYR A 300 -16.35 8.74 -8.42
CA TYR A 300 -17.17 9.78 -9.04
C TYR A 300 -18.39 10.14 -8.21
N ARG A 301 -19.06 9.15 -7.61
CA ARG A 301 -20.20 9.37 -6.72
C ARG A 301 -19.78 10.14 -5.47
N ALA A 302 -18.69 9.75 -4.81
CA ALA A 302 -18.16 10.46 -3.64
C ALA A 302 -17.76 11.90 -3.99
N SER A 303 -17.04 12.09 -5.10
CA SER A 303 -16.61 13.41 -5.57
C SER A 303 -17.79 14.31 -5.88
N SER A 304 -18.84 13.79 -6.54
CA SER A 304 -20.06 14.53 -6.83
C SER A 304 -20.83 14.90 -5.55
N GLN A 305 -20.95 13.95 -4.62
CA GLN A 305 -21.70 14.14 -3.38
C GLN A 305 -21.03 15.17 -2.46
N TYR A 306 -19.70 15.20 -2.42
CA TYR A 306 -18.93 16.04 -1.50
C TYR A 306 -18.40 17.33 -2.11
N LYS A 307 -18.62 17.57 -3.41
CA LYS A 307 -18.16 18.76 -4.14
C LYS A 307 -18.55 20.09 -3.47
N ASN A 308 -19.70 20.13 -2.80
CA ASN A 308 -20.28 21.35 -2.22
C ASN A 308 -20.16 21.41 -0.69
N LEU A 309 -19.43 20.49 -0.05
CA LEU A 309 -19.18 20.58 1.38
C LEU A 309 -18.11 21.65 1.61
N PRO A 310 -18.37 22.69 2.45
CA PRO A 310 -17.33 23.64 2.79
C PRO A 310 -16.16 22.87 3.42
N LEU A 311 -14.94 23.16 2.94
CA LEU A 311 -13.71 22.82 3.66
C LEU A 311 -13.78 23.58 4.98
N ILE A 312 -14.32 22.95 6.03
CA ILE A 312 -14.33 23.52 7.38
C ILE A 312 -12.86 23.63 7.79
N THR A 313 -12.27 24.77 7.49
CA THR A 313 -10.92 25.12 7.89
C THR A 313 -10.99 25.28 9.40
N ILE A 314 -10.18 24.51 10.12
CA ILE A 314 -10.14 24.37 11.59
C ILE A 314 -9.84 25.72 12.33
N ARG A 315 -9.86 26.87 11.65
CA ARG A 315 -9.31 28.14 12.13
C ARG A 315 -10.29 29.23 12.53
N GLN A 316 -11.59 28.95 12.70
CA GLN A 316 -12.57 30.00 13.08
C GLN A 316 -13.09 29.96 14.53
N LYS A 317 -12.60 29.07 15.40
CA LYS A 317 -13.03 29.03 16.82
C LYS A 317 -12.00 29.53 17.84
N ALA A 318 -11.05 30.37 17.44
CA ALA A 318 -10.06 30.97 18.35
C ALA A 318 -10.17 32.50 18.51
N LYS A 319 -11.26 33.12 18.05
CA LYS A 319 -11.56 34.54 18.31
C LYS A 319 -13.06 34.76 18.51
N ALA A 320 -13.58 34.29 19.64
CA ALA A 320 -14.83 34.77 20.23
C ALA A 320 -14.97 34.16 21.63
N THR A 321 -14.18 34.71 22.57
CA THR A 321 -14.43 34.87 24.02
C THR A 321 -13.16 35.47 24.61
#